data_AF-A0A3A0CXC9-F1
#
_entry.id   AF-A0A3A0CXC9-F1
#
_cell.length_a   1.000
_cell.length_b   1.000
_cell.length_c   1.000
_cell.angle_alpha   90.00
_cell.angle_beta   90.00
_cell.angle_gamma   90.00
#
_symmetry.space_group_name_H-M   'P 1'
#
loop_
_entity.id
_entity.type
_entity.pdbx_description
1 polymer ?
#
loop_
_entity_poly.entity_id
_entity_poly.type
_entity_poly.pdbx_seq_one_letter_code
_entity_poly.pdbx_strand_id
1 'polypeptide(L)'
;MSNALPSLAASARAAMVRDLAAQLGLDACGIGPAAPIPRGEYLRTWLASGRAGTMHYLNRHVGSREDVRVWLPWARSVIVTALNYRQPLPAPSPPIGGAPRGRVAMYAWGEDYHVVMKDKLGALAERLQAALGHPFQFKVCVDTSAVTERELAAMAGVGWIGKNTLILNASLGSYFVLGELFTDLELPIDGPQADHCGSCTRCLDACPTGAFPVAYELDASRCISYLTIEHRGEIDPELTAVMGDWVFGCDVCQEVCPFNQRSPETREPRLIGTLDSARPRLGDLARWNGPTHRRATAGKATARATPATWRRNARIALENIVRRAEDSR
;
A
#
# COMPACT_ATOMS: atom_id res chain seq x y z
N MET A 1 -46.63 -6.10 14.75
CA MET A 1 -45.97 -7.04 15.68
C MET A 1 -44.48 -6.91 15.45
N SER A 2 -43.81 -6.20 16.35
CA SER A 2 -42.40 -5.79 16.21
C SER A 2 -41.50 -6.94 16.65
N ASN A 3 -40.97 -7.71 15.68
CA ASN A 3 -39.83 -8.58 15.91
C ASN A 3 -38.55 -7.72 15.96
N ALA A 4 -38.40 -6.95 17.04
CA ALA A 4 -37.12 -6.35 17.36
C ALA A 4 -36.26 -7.45 17.97
N LEU A 5 -35.39 -8.07 17.16
CA LEU A 5 -34.25 -8.82 17.68
C LEU A 5 -33.53 -7.89 18.67
N PRO A 6 -33.13 -8.36 19.87
CA PRO A 6 -32.41 -7.53 20.81
C PRO A 6 -31.16 -7.00 20.10
N SER A 7 -31.14 -5.68 19.87
CA SER A 7 -29.99 -4.98 19.28
C SER A 7 -28.74 -5.45 20.02
N LEU A 8 -27.85 -6.16 19.32
CA LEU A 8 -26.56 -6.58 19.86
C LEU A 8 -25.92 -5.40 20.60
N ALA A 9 -25.39 -5.65 21.80
CA ALA A 9 -24.61 -4.66 22.52
C ALA A 9 -23.50 -4.13 21.59
N ALA A 10 -23.16 -2.84 21.71
CA ALA A 10 -22.24 -2.21 20.77
C ALA A 10 -20.89 -2.96 20.68
N SER A 11 -20.37 -3.42 21.82
CA SER A 11 -19.17 -4.28 21.91
C SER A 11 -19.29 -5.60 21.16
N ALA A 12 -20.48 -6.23 21.17
CA ALA A 12 -20.73 -7.46 20.43
C ALA A 12 -20.75 -7.23 18.91
N ARG A 13 -21.20 -6.05 18.44
CA ARG A 13 -21.14 -5.67 17.01
C ARG A 13 -19.69 -5.50 16.54
N ALA A 14 -18.86 -4.82 17.33
CA ALA A 14 -17.43 -4.65 17.00
C ALA A 14 -16.68 -5.99 16.97
N ALA A 15 -16.96 -6.89 17.92
CA ALA A 15 -16.41 -8.25 17.92
C ALA A 15 -16.83 -9.04 16.68
N MET A 16 -18.12 -9.02 16.32
CA MET A 16 -18.65 -9.67 15.12
C MET A 16 -17.94 -9.20 13.85
N VAL A 17 -17.73 -7.89 13.68
CA VAL A 17 -17.02 -7.33 12.52
C VAL A 17 -15.62 -7.93 12.39
N ARG A 18 -14.88 -7.99 13.50
CA ARG A 18 -13.51 -8.55 13.52
C ARG A 18 -13.50 -10.05 13.26
N ASP A 19 -14.43 -10.80 13.86
CA ASP A 19 -14.53 -12.24 13.68
C ASP A 19 -14.84 -12.60 12.22
N LEU A 20 -15.78 -11.88 11.60
CA LEU A 20 -16.11 -12.08 10.18
C LEU A 20 -14.96 -11.70 9.26
N ALA A 21 -14.25 -10.60 9.55
CA ALA A 21 -13.07 -10.20 8.80
C ALA A 21 -11.94 -11.26 8.89
N ALA A 22 -11.68 -11.77 10.10
CA ALA A 22 -10.69 -12.82 10.33
C ALA A 22 -11.04 -14.13 9.60
N GLN A 23 -12.32 -14.52 9.58
CA GLN A 23 -12.80 -15.69 8.82
C GLN A 23 -12.61 -15.54 7.30
N LEU A 24 -12.55 -14.30 6.79
CA LEU A 24 -12.25 -13.99 5.39
C LEU A 24 -10.75 -13.88 5.10
N GLY A 25 -9.90 -14.14 6.11
CA GLY A 25 -8.45 -14.10 6.00
C GLY A 25 -7.86 -12.69 5.98
N LEU A 26 -8.59 -11.68 6.48
CA LEU A 26 -8.02 -10.35 6.74
C LEU A 26 -7.21 -10.42 8.03
N ASP A 27 -5.96 -9.97 7.98
CA ASP A 27 -4.98 -10.16 9.06
C ASP A 27 -5.10 -9.12 10.17
N ALA A 28 -5.70 -7.97 9.88
CA ALA A 28 -6.16 -7.01 10.89
C ALA A 28 -7.47 -6.37 10.47
N CYS A 29 -8.24 -5.92 11.45
CA CYS A 29 -9.52 -5.23 11.28
C CYS A 29 -9.71 -4.26 12.45
N GLY A 30 -9.87 -2.98 12.13
CA GLY A 30 -10.11 -1.91 13.09
C GLY A 30 -11.30 -1.06 12.65
N ILE A 31 -11.97 -0.43 13.60
CA ILE A 31 -13.14 0.40 13.35
C ILE A 31 -12.81 1.85 13.70
N GLY A 32 -12.91 2.71 12.68
CA GLY A 32 -12.66 4.15 12.75
C GLY A 32 -13.92 4.99 12.51
N PRO A 33 -13.91 6.29 12.86
CA PRO A 33 -15.02 7.17 12.54
C PRO A 33 -14.99 7.55 11.05
N ALA A 34 -16.17 7.71 10.44
CA ALA A 34 -16.28 8.39 9.14
C ALA A 34 -16.24 9.91 9.40
N ALA A 35 -15.04 10.45 9.60
CA ALA A 35 -14.80 11.83 10.02
C ALA A 35 -13.61 12.45 9.27
N PRO A 36 -13.39 13.77 9.37
CA PRO A 36 -12.23 14.41 8.79
C PRO A 36 -10.93 13.81 9.35
N ILE A 37 -9.93 13.64 8.49
CA ILE A 37 -8.62 13.16 8.91
C ILE A 37 -7.90 14.21 9.76
N PRO A 38 -7.11 13.81 10.78
CA PRO A 38 -6.39 14.76 11.63
C PRO A 38 -5.37 15.61 10.85
N ARG A 39 -4.75 15.03 9.82
CA ARG A 39 -3.67 15.67 9.03
C ARG A 39 -4.15 16.35 7.74
N GLY A 40 -5.36 16.91 7.72
CA GLY A 40 -5.90 17.62 6.54
C GLY A 40 -5.07 18.83 6.11
N GLU A 41 -4.63 19.65 7.06
CA GLU A 41 -3.75 20.80 6.76
C GLU A 41 -2.38 20.37 6.23
N TYR A 42 -1.82 19.30 6.78
CA TYR A 42 -0.59 18.69 6.28
C TYR A 42 -0.77 18.23 4.82
N LEU A 43 -1.89 17.57 4.47
CA LEU A 43 -2.17 17.17 3.09
C LEU A 43 -2.17 18.37 2.14
N ARG A 44 -2.84 19.48 2.50
CA ARG A 44 -2.85 20.70 1.67
C ARG A 44 -1.46 21.29 1.48
N THR A 45 -0.70 21.39 2.57
CA THR A 45 0.67 21.92 2.55
C THR A 45 1.59 21.03 1.69
N TRP A 46 1.48 19.72 1.87
CA TRP A 46 2.22 18.74 1.10
C TRP A 46 1.94 18.84 -0.40
N LEU A 47 0.67 18.96 -0.80
CA LEU A 47 0.27 19.17 -2.19
C LEU A 47 0.78 20.51 -2.75
N ALA A 48 0.61 21.60 -2.00
CA ALA A 48 1.04 22.94 -2.41
C ALA A 48 2.56 23.05 -2.58
N SER A 49 3.32 22.29 -1.79
CA SER A 49 4.79 22.21 -1.89
C SER A 49 5.31 21.38 -3.07
N GLY A 50 4.43 20.84 -3.92
CA GLY A 50 4.82 20.07 -5.10
C GLY A 50 5.35 18.66 -4.79
N ARG A 51 5.33 18.23 -3.53
CA ARG A 51 5.85 16.91 -3.09
C ARG A 51 5.09 15.72 -3.68
N ALA A 52 3.94 15.94 -4.31
CA ALA A 52 3.19 14.93 -5.06
C ALA A 52 3.78 14.60 -6.44
N GLY A 53 4.80 15.33 -6.89
CA GLY A 53 5.32 15.20 -8.26
C GLY A 53 4.22 15.44 -9.29
N THR A 54 4.13 14.55 -10.30
CA THR A 54 3.15 14.66 -11.40
C THR A 54 1.82 13.96 -11.10
N MET A 55 1.56 13.56 -9.84
CA MET A 55 0.28 12.95 -9.44
C MET A 55 -0.85 13.98 -9.31
N HIS A 56 -1.13 14.74 -10.37
CA HIS A 56 -2.12 15.83 -10.37
C HIS A 56 -3.53 15.38 -9.98
N TYR A 57 -3.84 14.08 -10.07
CA TYR A 57 -5.12 13.53 -9.61
C TYR A 57 -5.36 13.72 -8.12
N LEU A 58 -4.30 13.82 -7.30
CA LEU A 58 -4.42 14.09 -5.87
C LEU A 58 -4.98 15.49 -5.58
N ASN A 59 -4.74 16.47 -6.48
CA ASN A 59 -5.26 17.84 -6.35
C ASN A 59 -6.75 17.97 -6.69
N ARG A 60 -7.35 17.00 -7.40
CA ARG A 60 -8.73 17.14 -7.90
C ARG A 60 -9.81 16.98 -6.82
N HIS A 61 -9.52 16.27 -5.73
CA HIS A 61 -10.52 15.94 -4.69
C HIS A 61 -9.88 16.00 -3.31
N VAL A 62 -9.25 17.14 -2.99
CA VAL A 62 -8.61 17.35 -1.68
C VAL A 62 -9.64 17.30 -0.56
N GLY A 63 -10.76 18.04 -0.70
CA GLY A 63 -11.84 18.02 0.29
C GLY A 63 -12.41 16.62 0.55
N SER A 64 -12.55 15.79 -0.49
CA SER A 64 -13.00 14.39 -0.32
C SER A 64 -12.00 13.51 0.42
N ARG A 65 -10.68 13.76 0.25
CA ARG A 65 -9.61 13.04 0.95
C ARG A 65 -9.46 13.48 2.40
N GLU A 66 -9.80 14.72 2.68
CA GLU A 66 -9.83 15.28 4.03
C GLU A 66 -11.04 14.78 4.81
N ASP A 67 -12.23 14.82 4.21
CA ASP A 67 -13.46 14.32 4.82
C ASP A 67 -14.25 13.48 3.81
N VAL A 68 -14.31 12.17 4.08
CA VAL A 68 -15.04 11.22 3.24
C VAL A 68 -16.53 11.59 3.10
N ARG A 69 -17.12 12.28 4.08
CA ARG A 69 -18.54 12.64 4.09
C ARG A 69 -18.89 13.67 3.02
N VAL A 70 -17.90 14.34 2.43
CA VAL A 70 -18.09 15.21 1.25
C VAL A 70 -18.72 14.45 0.10
N TRP A 71 -18.45 13.15 -0.05
CA TRP A 71 -19.01 12.32 -1.10
C TRP A 71 -19.75 11.06 -0.60
N LEU A 72 -19.58 10.69 0.68
CA LEU A 72 -20.36 9.66 1.39
C LEU A 72 -21.08 10.26 2.62
N PRO A 73 -22.06 11.17 2.46
CA PRO A 73 -22.67 11.90 3.59
C PRO A 73 -23.43 11.01 4.59
N TRP A 74 -23.78 9.79 4.18
CA TRP A 74 -24.44 8.78 5.00
C TRP A 74 -23.48 8.00 5.90
N ALA A 75 -22.17 8.04 5.63
CA ALA A 75 -21.20 7.23 6.35
C ALA A 75 -21.10 7.68 7.81
N ARG A 76 -21.13 6.70 8.73
CA ARG A 76 -21.01 6.88 10.18
C ARG A 76 -19.72 6.29 10.72
N SER A 77 -19.33 5.12 10.22
CA SER A 77 -18.08 4.46 10.57
C SER A 77 -17.38 3.90 9.35
N VAL A 78 -16.11 3.55 9.53
CA VAL A 78 -15.28 2.87 8.55
C VAL A 78 -14.66 1.64 9.20
N ILE A 79 -14.83 0.49 8.56
CA ILE A 79 -14.10 -0.73 8.92
C ILE A 79 -12.85 -0.75 8.04
N VAL A 80 -11.68 -0.62 8.65
CA VAL A 80 -10.38 -0.64 7.96
C VAL A 80 -9.73 -1.98 8.19
N THR A 81 -9.34 -2.64 7.11
CA THR A 81 -8.77 -3.98 7.15
C THR A 81 -7.37 -3.98 6.55
N ALA A 82 -6.57 -4.97 6.96
CA ALA A 82 -5.24 -5.19 6.43
C ALA A 82 -5.11 -6.62 5.91
N LEU A 83 -4.46 -6.78 4.75
CA LEU A 83 -4.14 -8.08 4.17
C LEU A 83 -2.65 -8.19 3.94
N ASN A 84 -2.02 -9.12 4.65
CA ASN A 84 -0.58 -9.35 4.60
C ASN A 84 -0.15 -9.91 3.24
N TYR A 85 0.94 -9.39 2.70
CA TYR A 85 1.59 -9.87 1.46
C TYR A 85 3.05 -10.28 1.66
N ARG A 86 3.55 -10.26 2.89
CA ARG A 86 4.92 -10.69 3.23
C ARG A 86 5.17 -12.09 2.70
N GLN A 87 6.30 -12.29 2.04
CA GLN A 87 6.76 -13.59 1.56
C GLN A 87 8.29 -13.62 1.54
N PRO A 88 8.92 -14.81 1.50
CA PRO A 88 10.37 -14.91 1.45
C PRO A 88 10.99 -14.11 0.29
N LEU A 89 12.08 -13.41 0.57
CA LEU A 89 12.82 -12.73 -0.49
C LEU A 89 13.48 -13.78 -1.41
N PRO A 90 13.33 -13.65 -2.74
CA PRO A 90 14.03 -14.53 -3.67
C PRO A 90 15.54 -14.29 -3.59
N ALA A 91 16.30 -15.27 -4.09
CA ALA A 91 17.75 -15.16 -4.19
C ALA A 91 18.17 -13.87 -4.93
N PRO A 92 19.31 -13.26 -4.56
CA PRO A 92 19.84 -12.09 -5.24
C PRO A 92 20.02 -12.32 -6.75
N SER A 93 20.02 -11.23 -7.52
CA SER A 93 20.34 -11.30 -8.95
C SER A 93 21.73 -11.93 -9.13
N PRO A 94 21.91 -12.80 -10.15
CA PRO A 94 23.24 -13.29 -10.49
C PRO A 94 24.17 -12.12 -10.86
N PRO A 95 25.50 -12.30 -10.70
CA PRO A 95 26.49 -11.30 -11.06
C PRO A 95 26.55 -11.08 -12.58
N ILE A 96 27.32 -10.07 -13.02
CA ILE A 96 27.52 -9.76 -14.44
C ILE A 96 28.01 -11.01 -15.20
N GLY A 97 27.32 -11.33 -16.30
CA GLY A 97 27.51 -12.56 -17.08
C GLY A 97 26.39 -13.59 -16.86
N GLY A 98 25.70 -13.54 -15.71
CA GLY A 98 24.39 -14.16 -15.51
C GLY A 98 23.30 -13.18 -15.90
N ALA A 99 22.23 -13.64 -16.56
CA ALA A 99 21.14 -12.78 -17.02
C ALA A 99 20.60 -11.88 -15.88
N PRO A 100 20.89 -10.57 -15.88
CA PRO A 100 20.65 -9.70 -14.73
C PRO A 100 19.15 -9.49 -14.51
N ARG A 101 18.74 -9.40 -13.24
CA ARG A 101 17.35 -9.29 -12.82
C ARG A 101 17.10 -8.00 -12.03
N GLY A 102 15.96 -7.38 -12.26
CA GLY A 102 15.49 -6.20 -11.52
C GLY A 102 14.75 -6.59 -10.24
N ARG A 103 14.22 -5.61 -9.51
CA ARG A 103 13.36 -5.78 -8.34
C ARG A 103 11.99 -5.16 -8.54
N VAL A 104 10.97 -5.91 -8.14
CA VAL A 104 9.61 -5.43 -8.00
C VAL A 104 9.28 -5.38 -6.51
N ALA A 105 8.56 -4.36 -6.05
CA ALA A 105 8.08 -4.26 -4.68
C ALA A 105 7.11 -5.42 -4.36
N MET A 106 7.22 -5.95 -3.15
CA MET A 106 6.61 -7.22 -2.74
C MET A 106 5.09 -7.25 -2.87
N TYR A 107 4.43 -6.11 -2.67
CA TYR A 107 2.97 -6.00 -2.81
C TYR A 107 2.46 -6.30 -4.23
N ALA A 108 3.33 -6.25 -5.25
CA ALA A 108 2.98 -6.37 -6.66
C ALA A 108 3.40 -7.71 -7.29
N TRP A 109 3.83 -8.70 -6.51
CA TRP A 109 4.35 -9.96 -7.05
C TRP A 109 3.25 -10.92 -7.52
N GLY A 110 2.11 -10.97 -6.81
CA GLY A 110 0.98 -11.85 -7.09
C GLY A 110 -0.09 -11.20 -7.97
N GLU A 111 -1.34 -11.63 -7.78
CA GLU A 111 -2.55 -11.01 -8.33
C GLU A 111 -2.68 -9.57 -7.81
N ASP A 112 -3.37 -8.73 -8.58
CA ASP A 112 -3.68 -7.37 -8.20
C ASP A 112 -4.46 -7.31 -6.88
N TYR A 113 -3.82 -6.76 -5.85
CA TYR A 113 -4.39 -6.63 -4.51
C TYR A 113 -5.71 -5.86 -4.50
N HIS A 114 -5.95 -4.97 -5.48
CA HIS A 114 -7.22 -4.26 -5.61
C HIS A 114 -8.39 -5.23 -5.80
N VAL A 115 -8.19 -6.28 -6.58
CA VAL A 115 -9.22 -7.29 -6.85
C VAL A 115 -9.41 -8.14 -5.60
N VAL A 116 -8.30 -8.68 -5.06
CA VAL A 116 -8.32 -9.53 -3.87
C VAL A 116 -9.01 -8.85 -2.67
N MET A 117 -8.65 -7.59 -2.41
CA MET A 117 -9.20 -6.82 -1.29
C MET A 117 -10.68 -6.47 -1.52
N LYS A 118 -11.08 -6.09 -2.75
CA LYS A 118 -12.50 -5.80 -3.06
C LYS A 118 -13.38 -7.04 -2.89
N ASP A 119 -12.91 -8.21 -3.34
CA ASP A 119 -13.64 -9.46 -3.17
C ASP A 119 -13.87 -9.77 -1.67
N LYS A 120 -12.81 -9.63 -0.84
CA LYS A 120 -12.90 -9.86 0.61
C LYS A 120 -13.82 -8.85 1.30
N LEU A 121 -13.72 -7.57 0.96
CA LEU A 121 -14.57 -6.53 1.57
C LEU A 121 -16.04 -6.63 1.12
N GLY A 122 -16.30 -7.03 -0.11
CA GLY A 122 -17.65 -7.37 -0.58
C GLY A 122 -18.24 -8.53 0.21
N ALA A 123 -17.49 -9.62 0.36
CA ALA A 123 -17.91 -10.76 1.17
C ALA A 123 -18.11 -10.39 2.66
N LEU A 124 -17.30 -9.46 3.20
CA LEU A 124 -17.47 -8.96 4.56
C LEU A 124 -18.80 -8.20 4.72
N ALA A 125 -19.13 -7.32 3.76
CA ALA A 125 -20.41 -6.61 3.78
C ALA A 125 -21.60 -7.57 3.70
N GLU A 126 -21.55 -8.57 2.80
CA GLU A 126 -22.60 -9.59 2.68
C GLU A 126 -22.79 -10.39 3.98
N ARG A 127 -21.70 -10.84 4.60
CA ARG A 127 -21.76 -11.57 5.87
C ARG A 127 -22.29 -10.72 7.02
N LEU A 128 -21.92 -9.44 7.06
CA LEU A 128 -22.44 -8.50 8.05
C LEU A 128 -23.95 -8.28 7.87
N GLN A 129 -24.43 -8.09 6.65
CA GLN A 129 -25.86 -7.96 6.38
C GLN A 129 -26.63 -9.21 6.79
N ALA A 130 -26.11 -10.40 6.48
CA ALA A 130 -26.72 -11.66 6.89
C ALA A 130 -26.75 -11.81 8.42
N ALA A 131 -25.66 -11.47 9.11
CA ALA A 131 -25.57 -11.58 10.57
C ALA A 131 -26.45 -10.55 11.31
N LEU A 132 -26.62 -9.35 10.75
CA LEU A 132 -27.49 -8.31 11.31
C LEU A 132 -28.98 -8.53 10.99
N GLY A 133 -29.28 -9.33 9.96
CA GLY A 133 -30.66 -9.63 9.53
C GLY A 133 -31.34 -8.48 8.78
N HIS A 134 -30.59 -7.44 8.38
CA HIS A 134 -31.11 -6.31 7.60
C HIS A 134 -29.99 -5.72 6.71
N PRO A 135 -30.35 -5.08 5.58
CA PRO A 135 -29.38 -4.36 4.76
C PRO A 135 -28.88 -3.09 5.47
N PHE A 136 -27.70 -2.63 5.05
CA PHE A 136 -27.12 -1.34 5.45
C PHE A 136 -26.39 -0.74 4.25
N GLN A 137 -26.20 0.58 4.23
CA GLN A 137 -25.50 1.23 3.14
C GLN A 137 -23.98 1.09 3.31
N PHE A 138 -23.26 0.74 2.24
CA PHE A 138 -21.82 0.62 2.29
C PHE A 138 -21.09 1.03 1.01
N LYS A 139 -19.79 1.31 1.16
CA LYS A 139 -18.87 1.60 0.06
C LYS A 139 -17.51 0.97 0.34
N VAL A 140 -17.09 0.10 -0.57
CA VAL A 140 -15.73 -0.45 -0.60
C VAL A 140 -14.78 0.52 -1.28
N CYS A 141 -13.65 0.79 -0.62
CA CYS A 141 -12.54 1.60 -1.08
C CYS A 141 -11.24 0.79 -0.94
N VAL A 142 -10.39 0.84 -1.97
CA VAL A 142 -9.05 0.24 -2.00
C VAL A 142 -8.20 1.09 -2.97
N ASP A 143 -7.22 1.82 -2.44
CA ASP A 143 -6.18 2.68 -3.07
C ASP A 143 -6.69 3.78 -4.03
N THR A 144 -7.49 3.38 -4.99
CA THR A 144 -8.04 4.19 -6.07
C THR A 144 -9.13 5.20 -5.66
N SER A 145 -9.62 5.13 -4.42
CA SER A 145 -10.69 6.02 -3.93
C SER A 145 -10.13 7.33 -3.37
N ALA A 146 -10.94 8.39 -3.37
CA ALA A 146 -10.53 9.69 -2.87
C ALA A 146 -10.58 9.75 -1.32
N VAL A 147 -9.85 8.87 -0.66
CA VAL A 147 -9.70 8.77 0.80
C VAL A 147 -8.22 8.71 1.18
N THR A 148 -7.91 9.00 2.43
CA THR A 148 -6.54 8.91 2.95
C THR A 148 -6.41 7.66 3.84
N GLU A 149 -6.24 6.50 3.20
CA GLU A 149 -6.29 5.16 3.81
C GLU A 149 -5.41 5.03 5.05
N ARG A 150 -4.20 5.60 5.02
CA ARG A 150 -3.26 5.53 6.15
C ARG A 150 -3.76 6.30 7.38
N GLU A 151 -4.36 7.46 7.18
CA GLU A 151 -4.96 8.22 8.30
C GLU A 151 -6.18 7.46 8.86
N LEU A 152 -6.99 6.85 7.99
CA LEU A 152 -8.14 6.02 8.41
C LEU A 152 -7.68 4.79 9.19
N ALA A 153 -6.67 4.08 8.71
CA ALA A 153 -6.08 2.93 9.39
C ALA A 153 -5.49 3.29 10.76
N ALA A 154 -4.85 4.46 10.86
CA ALA A 154 -4.35 4.97 12.13
C ALA A 154 -5.50 5.29 13.10
N MET A 155 -6.53 6.02 12.66
CA MET A 155 -7.70 6.33 13.49
C MET A 155 -8.49 5.08 13.91
N ALA A 156 -8.55 4.07 13.04
CA ALA A 156 -9.23 2.81 13.28
C ALA A 156 -8.41 1.84 14.16
N GLY A 157 -7.20 2.21 14.57
CA GLY A 157 -6.37 1.37 15.43
C GLY A 157 -5.82 0.14 14.72
N VAL A 158 -5.72 0.12 13.38
CA VAL A 158 -5.03 -0.96 12.65
C VAL A 158 -3.52 -0.90 12.89
N GLY A 159 -2.99 0.30 13.15
CA GLY A 159 -1.59 0.53 13.47
C GLY A 159 -1.32 2.01 13.72
N TRP A 160 -0.06 2.42 13.61
CA TRP A 160 0.34 3.83 13.66
C TRP A 160 1.12 4.21 12.40
N ILE A 161 1.14 5.51 12.05
CA ILE A 161 1.95 6.00 10.93
C ILE A 161 3.40 6.04 11.37
N GLY A 162 4.26 5.26 10.72
CA GLY A 162 5.70 5.26 10.97
C GLY A 162 6.41 6.47 10.36
N LYS A 163 7.67 6.67 10.74
CA LYS A 163 8.52 7.73 10.16
C LYS A 163 8.71 7.61 8.64
N ASN A 164 8.55 6.40 8.09
CA ASN A 164 8.55 6.13 6.65
C ASN A 164 7.19 6.37 5.97
N THR A 165 6.22 6.96 6.69
CA THR A 165 4.84 7.27 6.24
C THR A 165 3.91 6.08 5.96
N LEU A 166 4.35 4.84 6.25
CA LEU A 166 3.51 3.64 6.15
C LEU A 166 2.79 3.37 7.47
N ILE A 167 1.74 2.55 7.42
CA ILE A 167 1.17 2.00 8.66
C ILE A 167 2.07 0.88 9.15
N LEU A 168 2.45 0.98 10.41
CA LEU A 168 3.16 -0.04 11.15
C LEU A 168 2.19 -0.68 12.14
N ASN A 169 2.27 -2.00 12.24
CA ASN A 169 1.52 -2.82 13.18
C ASN A 169 2.54 -3.68 13.95
N ALA A 170 2.38 -3.77 15.27
CA ALA A 170 3.35 -4.45 16.13
C ALA A 170 3.50 -5.95 15.80
N SER A 171 2.42 -6.59 15.33
CA SER A 171 2.39 -8.03 15.01
C SER A 171 2.60 -8.32 13.52
N LEU A 172 2.13 -7.43 12.63
CA LEU A 172 2.20 -7.64 11.18
C LEU A 172 3.39 -6.94 10.51
N GLY A 173 4.01 -5.96 11.16
CA GLY A 173 4.96 -5.05 10.52
C GLY A 173 4.24 -4.05 9.61
N SER A 174 4.63 -3.98 8.34
CA SER A 174 4.06 -3.05 7.34
C SER A 174 3.80 -3.70 5.97
N TYR A 175 4.06 -5.00 5.85
CA TYR A 175 3.89 -5.75 4.62
C TYR A 175 2.43 -6.16 4.41
N PHE A 176 1.51 -5.19 4.45
CA PHE A 176 0.10 -5.41 4.17
C PHE A 176 -0.47 -4.29 3.32
N VAL A 177 -1.50 -4.60 2.54
CA VAL A 177 -2.34 -3.62 1.86
C VAL A 177 -3.54 -3.28 2.73
N LEU A 178 -4.07 -2.07 2.57
CA LEU A 178 -5.25 -1.60 3.27
C LEU A 178 -6.51 -1.76 2.41
N GLY A 179 -7.65 -1.81 3.07
CA GLY A 179 -8.94 -1.66 2.42
C GLY A 179 -9.98 -1.16 3.40
N GLU A 180 -10.90 -0.34 2.91
CA GLU A 180 -11.92 0.31 3.73
C GLU A 180 -13.33 -0.06 3.29
N LEU A 181 -14.16 -0.37 4.27
CA LEU A 181 -15.61 -0.52 4.12
C LEU A 181 -16.30 0.58 4.93
N PHE A 182 -16.68 1.66 4.24
CA PHE A 182 -17.51 2.71 4.82
C PHE A 182 -18.94 2.21 4.97
N THR A 183 -19.58 2.53 6.10
CA THR A 183 -20.93 2.07 6.42
C THR A 183 -21.74 3.16 7.14
N ASP A 184 -23.07 3.17 6.95
CA ASP A 184 -24.02 3.96 7.72
C ASP A 184 -24.26 3.40 9.14
N LEU A 185 -23.69 2.24 9.47
CA LEU A 185 -23.77 1.65 10.80
C LEU A 185 -22.98 2.48 11.83
N GLU A 186 -23.60 2.68 13.00
CA GLU A 186 -22.92 3.21 14.19
C GLU A 186 -22.22 2.07 14.94
N LEU A 187 -20.92 1.94 14.67
CA LEU A 187 -20.05 0.94 15.29
C LEU A 187 -19.15 1.59 16.36
N PRO A 188 -18.80 0.89 17.45
CA PRO A 188 -17.78 1.36 18.39
C PRO A 188 -16.44 1.56 17.71
N ILE A 189 -15.77 2.66 18.04
CA ILE A 189 -14.47 3.03 17.48
C ILE A 189 -13.36 2.47 18.36
N ASP A 190 -12.34 1.86 17.74
CA ASP A 190 -11.19 1.28 18.45
C ASP A 190 -10.17 2.37 18.86
N GLY A 191 -9.99 3.39 18.01
CA GLY A 191 -9.13 4.54 18.27
C GLY A 191 -7.65 4.32 17.92
N PRO A 192 -6.85 5.39 17.87
CA PRO A 192 -5.46 5.31 17.43
C PRO A 192 -4.54 4.63 18.44
N GLN A 193 -3.52 3.93 17.91
CA GLN A 193 -2.42 3.37 18.69
C GLN A 193 -1.30 4.40 18.89
N ALA A 194 -0.46 4.17 19.90
CA ALA A 194 0.72 5.00 20.15
C ALA A 194 1.79 4.80 19.05
N ASP A 195 2.60 5.82 18.82
CA ASP A 195 3.78 5.71 17.98
C ASP A 195 4.87 4.87 18.70
N HIS A 196 5.38 3.85 18.02
CA HIS A 196 6.45 2.98 18.53
C HIS A 196 7.77 3.09 17.76
N CYS A 197 7.96 4.09 16.90
CA CYS A 197 9.23 4.34 16.22
C CYS A 197 10.33 4.83 17.17
N GLY A 198 9.98 5.59 18.21
CA GLY A 198 10.94 6.13 19.17
C GLY A 198 12.08 6.92 18.51
N SER A 199 13.33 6.70 18.93
CA SER A 199 14.51 7.35 18.34
C SER A 199 15.02 6.72 17.04
N CYS A 200 14.40 5.63 16.55
CA CYS A 200 14.86 4.94 15.34
C CYS A 200 14.79 5.83 14.09
N THR A 201 15.82 5.81 13.25
CA THR A 201 15.91 6.55 11.98
C THR A 201 16.22 5.67 10.77
N ARG A 202 16.30 4.34 10.94
CA ARG A 202 16.78 3.40 9.91
C ARG A 202 16.17 3.61 8.52
N CYS A 203 14.86 3.84 8.44
CA CYS A 203 14.17 4.04 7.16
C CYS A 203 14.50 5.39 6.48
N LEU A 204 14.80 6.42 7.27
CA LEU A 204 15.21 7.72 6.79
C LEU A 204 16.65 7.61 6.25
N ASP A 205 17.53 7.01 7.05
CA ASP A 205 18.95 6.85 6.73
C ASP A 205 19.19 5.93 5.52
N ALA A 206 18.37 4.87 5.38
CA ALA A 206 18.52 3.90 4.29
C ALA A 206 17.85 4.33 2.98
N CYS A 207 17.03 5.39 2.97
CA CYS A 207 16.33 5.82 1.77
C CYS A 207 17.34 6.31 0.71
N PRO A 208 17.53 5.61 -0.43
CA PRO A 208 18.66 5.91 -1.31
C PRO A 208 18.62 7.31 -1.93
N THR A 209 17.41 7.83 -2.13
CA THR A 209 17.15 9.12 -2.75
C THR A 209 16.90 10.24 -1.74
N GLY A 210 16.96 9.95 -0.43
CA GLY A 210 16.59 10.92 0.60
C GLY A 210 15.16 11.45 0.41
N ALA A 211 14.22 10.56 0.09
CA ALA A 211 12.82 10.94 -0.15
C ALA A 211 12.07 11.36 1.12
N PHE A 212 12.66 11.16 2.31
CA PHE A 212 12.11 11.64 3.57
C PHE A 212 12.86 12.90 4.01
N PRO A 213 12.36 14.11 3.72
CA PRO A 213 13.02 15.35 4.17
C PRO A 213 13.13 15.41 5.70
N VAL A 214 12.11 14.93 6.41
CA VAL A 214 12.07 14.73 7.85
C VAL A 214 11.18 13.52 8.16
N ALA A 215 11.20 13.05 9.40
CA ALA A 215 10.31 11.98 9.85
C ALA A 215 8.83 12.32 9.55
N TYR A 216 8.05 11.31 9.12
CA TYR A 216 6.61 11.42 8.83
C TYR A 216 6.24 12.29 7.61
N GLU A 217 7.23 12.73 6.85
CA GLU A 217 7.06 13.46 5.59
C GLU A 217 7.76 12.72 4.45
N LEU A 218 7.07 12.58 3.32
CA LEU A 218 7.62 11.95 2.11
C LEU A 218 7.58 12.97 0.97
N ASP A 219 8.70 13.29 0.36
CA ASP A 219 8.72 13.88 -0.97
C ASP A 219 8.58 12.76 -2.01
N ALA A 220 7.36 12.60 -2.55
CA ALA A 220 7.09 11.54 -3.51
C ALA A 220 7.89 11.78 -4.80
N SER A 221 8.19 13.02 -5.18
CA SER A 221 8.97 13.32 -6.39
C SER A 221 10.36 12.68 -6.40
N ARG A 222 10.90 12.36 -5.21
CA ARG A 222 12.18 11.68 -5.00
C ARG A 222 12.04 10.19 -4.70
N CYS A 223 10.85 9.71 -4.38
CA CYS A 223 10.61 8.33 -3.95
C CYS A 223 10.76 7.36 -5.13
N ILE A 224 11.62 6.34 -5.00
CA ILE A 224 11.83 5.31 -6.03
C ILE A 224 10.51 4.65 -6.45
N SER A 225 9.58 4.44 -5.50
CA SER A 225 8.26 3.89 -5.79
C SER A 225 7.47 4.77 -6.76
N TYR A 226 7.36 6.08 -6.49
CA TYR A 226 6.75 7.05 -7.40
C TYR A 226 7.48 7.12 -8.75
N LEU A 227 8.82 7.21 -8.71
CA LEU A 227 9.64 7.34 -9.92
C LEU A 227 9.45 6.16 -10.87
N THR A 228 9.34 4.94 -10.32
CA THR A 228 9.18 3.72 -11.12
C THR A 228 7.75 3.44 -11.54
N ILE A 229 6.73 3.99 -10.84
CA ILE A 229 5.31 3.66 -11.08
C ILE A 229 4.55 4.80 -11.75
N GLU A 230 4.70 6.04 -11.29
CA GLU A 230 3.83 7.17 -11.63
C GLU A 230 4.53 8.18 -12.55
N HIS A 231 5.83 8.41 -12.36
CA HIS A 231 6.59 9.38 -13.16
C HIS A 231 6.79 8.88 -14.59
N ARG A 232 6.32 9.66 -15.58
CA ARG A 232 6.40 9.31 -17.01
C ARG A 232 7.57 9.94 -17.75
N GLY A 233 8.22 10.95 -17.16
CA GLY A 233 9.31 11.70 -17.79
C GLY A 233 10.70 11.10 -17.54
N GLU A 234 11.72 11.88 -17.86
CA GLU A 234 13.10 11.61 -17.46
C GLU A 234 13.26 11.79 -15.96
N ILE A 235 14.09 10.93 -15.35
CA ILE A 235 14.41 10.98 -13.93
C ILE A 235 15.74 11.70 -13.79
N ASP A 236 15.87 12.57 -12.80
CA ASP A 236 17.11 13.26 -12.46
C ASP A 236 18.29 12.27 -12.40
N PRO A 237 19.40 12.51 -13.12
CA PRO A 237 20.59 11.66 -13.09
C PRO A 237 21.06 11.30 -11.69
N GLU A 238 21.03 12.24 -10.73
CA GLU A 238 21.44 12.01 -9.35
C GLU A 238 20.57 10.94 -8.66
N LEU A 239 19.27 10.96 -8.94
CA LEU A 239 18.34 9.95 -8.42
C LEU A 239 18.57 8.61 -9.11
N THR A 240 18.71 8.59 -10.45
CA THR A 240 18.91 7.34 -11.19
C THR A 240 20.14 6.57 -10.73
N ALA A 241 21.22 7.26 -10.37
CA ALA A 241 22.48 6.66 -9.94
C ALA A 241 22.35 5.84 -8.64
N VAL A 242 21.36 6.16 -7.79
CA VAL A 242 21.15 5.53 -6.48
C VAL A 242 19.87 4.69 -6.41
N MET A 243 19.10 4.59 -7.50
CA MET A 243 17.88 3.78 -7.57
C MET A 243 18.13 2.27 -7.49
N GLY A 244 19.38 1.82 -7.63
CA GLY A 244 19.73 0.40 -7.59
C GLY A 244 19.10 -0.39 -8.74
N ASP A 245 18.64 -1.60 -8.47
CA ASP A 245 18.02 -2.54 -9.43
C ASP A 245 16.47 -2.51 -9.41
N TRP A 246 15.85 -1.51 -8.78
CA TRP A 246 14.40 -1.37 -8.72
C TRP A 246 13.77 -1.02 -10.07
N VAL A 247 12.81 -1.83 -10.51
CA VAL A 247 12.08 -1.64 -11.78
C VAL A 247 10.60 -1.32 -11.60
N PHE A 248 10.01 -1.61 -10.43
CA PHE A 248 8.64 -1.24 -10.07
C PHE A 248 8.47 -1.21 -8.56
N GLY A 249 8.12 -0.06 -7.99
CA GLY A 249 8.03 0.12 -6.54
C GLY A 249 9.40 0.14 -5.85
N CYS A 250 9.38 0.21 -4.52
CA CYS A 250 10.58 0.11 -3.68
C CYS A 250 10.19 -0.28 -2.25
N ASP A 251 10.88 -1.26 -1.67
CA ASP A 251 10.62 -1.73 -0.29
C ASP A 251 11.74 -1.34 0.70
N VAL A 252 12.75 -0.54 0.30
CA VAL A 252 13.95 -0.30 1.14
C VAL A 252 13.58 0.22 2.53
N CYS A 253 12.65 1.17 2.64
CA CYS A 253 12.21 1.73 3.92
C CYS A 253 11.41 0.74 4.79
N GLN A 254 10.89 -0.34 4.19
CA GLN A 254 10.26 -1.45 4.88
C GLN A 254 11.31 -2.51 5.26
N GLU A 255 12.20 -2.88 4.35
CA GLU A 255 13.21 -3.92 4.56
C GLU A 255 14.10 -3.64 5.77
N VAL A 256 14.42 -2.37 6.02
CA VAL A 256 15.24 -1.95 7.19
C VAL A 256 14.42 -1.72 8.47
N CYS A 257 13.09 -1.72 8.39
CA CYS A 257 12.21 -1.42 9.53
C CYS A 257 12.25 -2.56 10.56
N PRO A 258 12.56 -2.29 11.85
CA PRO A 258 12.62 -3.34 12.88
C PRO A 258 11.30 -4.11 13.05
N PHE A 259 10.16 -3.46 12.87
CA PHE A 259 8.83 -4.09 12.99
C PHE A 259 8.58 -5.16 11.91
N ASN A 260 9.34 -5.16 10.82
CA ASN A 260 9.20 -6.14 9.76
C ASN A 260 10.05 -7.41 9.97
N GLN A 261 10.96 -7.42 10.96
CA GLN A 261 11.84 -8.57 11.19
C GLN A 261 11.06 -9.84 11.57
N ARG A 262 9.93 -9.67 12.25
CA ARG A 262 9.06 -10.75 12.75
C ARG A 262 7.68 -10.77 12.11
N SER A 263 7.47 -10.05 11.00
CA SER A 263 6.22 -10.12 10.26
C SER A 263 5.90 -11.58 9.90
N PRO A 264 4.66 -12.06 10.03
CA PRO A 264 4.29 -13.38 9.53
C PRO A 264 4.33 -13.39 8.00
N GLU A 265 4.50 -14.56 7.40
CA GLU A 265 4.28 -14.74 5.96
C GLU A 265 2.78 -14.68 5.63
N THR A 266 2.47 -14.30 4.39
CA THR A 266 1.09 -14.22 3.92
C THR A 266 0.45 -15.60 3.87
N ARG A 267 -0.84 -15.63 4.20
CA ARG A 267 -1.71 -16.81 4.05
C ARG A 267 -2.62 -16.70 2.82
N GLU A 268 -2.52 -15.61 2.07
CA GLU A 268 -3.33 -15.36 0.89
C GLU A 268 -2.61 -15.87 -0.37
N PRO A 269 -3.00 -17.04 -0.92
CA PRO A 269 -2.32 -17.62 -2.07
C PRO A 269 -2.37 -16.73 -3.31
N ARG A 270 -3.39 -15.89 -3.47
CA ARG A 270 -3.51 -14.97 -4.62
C ARG A 270 -2.40 -13.92 -4.65
N LEU A 271 -1.80 -13.59 -3.51
CA LEU A 271 -0.72 -12.58 -3.42
C LEU A 271 0.68 -13.19 -3.56
N ILE A 272 0.80 -14.52 -3.63
CA ILE A 272 2.08 -15.20 -3.76
C ILE A 272 2.66 -14.99 -5.16
N GLY A 273 3.92 -14.56 -5.19
CA GLY A 273 4.67 -14.27 -6.40
C GLY A 273 5.41 -15.47 -6.99
N THR A 274 5.99 -15.25 -8.18
CA THR A 274 7.02 -16.13 -8.75
C THR A 274 8.36 -15.40 -8.77
N LEU A 275 9.46 -16.12 -9.02
CA LEU A 275 10.77 -15.50 -9.21
C LEU A 275 10.73 -14.44 -10.33
N ASP A 276 10.01 -14.69 -11.42
CA ASP A 276 9.96 -13.76 -12.54
C ASP A 276 9.09 -12.53 -12.27
N SER A 277 8.09 -12.62 -11.37
CA SER A 277 7.35 -11.43 -10.94
C SER A 277 8.10 -10.60 -9.91
N ALA A 278 8.84 -11.24 -9.00
CA ALA A 278 9.64 -10.58 -7.98
C ALA A 278 10.95 -10.00 -8.53
N ARG A 279 11.59 -10.73 -9.44
CA ARG A 279 12.91 -10.47 -10.00
C ARG A 279 12.93 -10.66 -11.53
N PRO A 280 12.19 -9.86 -12.32
CA PRO A 280 12.13 -10.02 -13.78
C PRO A 280 13.51 -9.83 -14.44
N ARG A 281 13.78 -10.57 -15.53
CA ARG A 281 15.01 -10.41 -16.31
C ARG A 281 15.01 -9.06 -17.01
N LEU A 282 16.06 -8.27 -16.80
CA LEU A 282 16.15 -6.91 -17.33
C LEU A 282 16.22 -6.89 -18.87
N GLY A 283 16.87 -7.89 -19.47
CA GLY A 283 16.94 -8.03 -20.93
C GLY A 283 15.57 -8.23 -21.59
N ASP A 284 14.65 -8.93 -20.91
CA ASP A 284 13.28 -9.14 -21.41
C ASP A 284 12.47 -7.85 -21.28
N LEU A 285 12.56 -7.18 -20.11
CA LEU A 285 11.90 -5.90 -19.87
C LEU A 285 12.30 -4.83 -20.88
N ALA A 286 13.58 -4.75 -21.22
CA ALA A 286 14.10 -3.80 -22.21
C ALA A 286 13.46 -3.98 -23.61
N ARG A 287 12.94 -5.17 -23.92
CA ARG A 287 12.31 -5.52 -25.21
C ARG A 287 10.79 -5.47 -25.18
N TRP A 288 10.17 -5.15 -24.04
CA TRP A 288 8.72 -5.10 -23.93
C TRP A 288 8.10 -4.12 -24.92
N ASN A 289 7.01 -4.53 -25.53
CA ASN A 289 6.10 -3.74 -26.36
C ASN A 289 4.67 -3.87 -25.80
N GLY A 290 3.68 -3.20 -26.42
CA GLY A 290 2.30 -3.22 -25.94
C GLY A 290 1.73 -4.63 -25.70
N PRO A 291 1.80 -5.56 -26.67
CA PRO A 291 1.33 -6.93 -26.49
C PRO A 291 2.05 -7.74 -25.40
N THR A 292 3.38 -7.69 -25.34
CA THR A 292 4.16 -8.44 -24.34
C THR A 292 3.94 -7.90 -22.93
N HIS A 293 3.92 -6.57 -22.77
CA HIS A 293 3.58 -5.91 -21.51
C HIS A 293 2.18 -6.31 -21.02
N ARG A 294 1.15 -6.16 -21.87
CA ARG A 294 -0.23 -6.53 -21.49
C ARG A 294 -0.36 -7.96 -21.01
N ARG A 295 0.32 -8.91 -21.68
CA ARG A 295 0.32 -10.32 -21.25
C ARG A 295 1.04 -10.51 -19.91
N ALA A 296 2.18 -9.85 -19.71
CA ALA A 296 2.99 -10.00 -18.50
C ALA A 296 2.36 -9.35 -17.26
N THR A 297 1.59 -8.27 -17.43
CA THR A 297 0.97 -7.52 -16.33
C THR A 297 -0.54 -7.76 -16.19
N ALA A 298 -1.13 -8.65 -16.99
CA ALA A 298 -2.56 -8.97 -16.91
C ALA A 298 -2.94 -9.44 -15.50
N GLY A 299 -3.96 -8.81 -14.91
CA GLY A 299 -4.43 -9.14 -13.56
C GLY A 299 -3.46 -8.78 -12.43
N LYS A 300 -2.50 -7.88 -12.67
CA LYS A 300 -1.50 -7.46 -11.68
C LYS A 300 -1.46 -5.95 -11.50
N ALA A 301 -1.14 -5.50 -10.29
CA ALA A 301 -0.93 -4.08 -9.99
C ALA A 301 0.18 -3.44 -10.87
N THR A 302 1.11 -4.26 -11.37
CA THR A 302 2.18 -3.86 -12.29
C THR A 302 1.69 -3.26 -13.62
N ALA A 303 0.43 -3.50 -13.99
CA ALA A 303 -0.20 -2.89 -15.17
C ALA A 303 -0.27 -1.35 -15.10
N ARG A 304 -0.15 -0.79 -13.89
CA ARG A 304 -0.12 0.66 -13.64
C ARG A 304 1.02 1.38 -14.38
N ALA A 305 2.17 0.73 -14.54
CA ALA A 305 3.31 1.30 -15.25
C ALA A 305 3.27 0.94 -16.74
N THR A 306 3.51 1.93 -17.60
CA THR A 306 3.47 1.75 -19.06
C THR A 306 4.68 0.94 -19.57
N PRO A 307 4.60 0.33 -20.77
CA PRO A 307 5.76 -0.36 -21.37
C PRO A 307 7.01 0.53 -21.46
N ALA A 308 6.84 1.83 -21.75
CA ALA A 308 7.95 2.78 -21.79
C ALA A 308 8.59 2.99 -20.40
N THR A 309 7.76 3.06 -19.36
CA THR A 309 8.22 3.17 -17.96
C THR A 309 9.05 1.94 -17.58
N TRP A 310 8.57 0.74 -17.89
CA TRP A 310 9.30 -0.51 -17.65
C TRP A 310 10.65 -0.57 -18.36
N ARG A 311 10.71 -0.21 -19.65
CA ARG A 311 11.97 -0.16 -20.41
C ARG A 311 12.96 0.85 -19.82
N ARG A 312 12.49 2.05 -19.46
CA ARG A 312 13.32 3.09 -18.82
C ARG A 312 13.92 2.56 -17.51
N ASN A 313 13.08 1.99 -16.64
CA ASN A 313 13.54 1.49 -15.35
C ASN A 313 14.52 0.31 -15.52
N ALA A 314 14.28 -0.57 -16.49
CA ALA A 314 15.19 -1.67 -16.79
C ALA A 314 16.58 -1.19 -17.23
N ARG A 315 16.65 -0.13 -18.05
CA ARG A 315 17.92 0.51 -18.44
C ARG A 315 18.65 1.07 -17.23
N ILE A 316 17.97 1.84 -16.38
CA ILE A 316 18.55 2.41 -15.14
C ILE A 316 19.09 1.29 -14.24
N ALA A 317 18.31 0.22 -14.04
CA ALA A 317 18.72 -0.93 -13.24
C ALA A 317 19.97 -1.62 -13.80
N LEU A 318 20.06 -1.79 -15.12
CA LEU A 318 21.25 -2.36 -15.78
C LEU A 318 22.48 -1.48 -15.55
N GLU A 319 22.37 -0.17 -15.77
CA GLU A 319 23.47 0.79 -15.56
C GLU A 319 23.99 0.73 -14.11
N ASN A 320 23.08 0.67 -13.13
CA ASN A 320 23.44 0.56 -11.72
C ASN A 320 24.04 -0.80 -11.33
N ILE A 321 23.67 -1.89 -12.01
CA ILE A 321 24.30 -3.21 -11.81
C ILE A 321 25.74 -3.18 -12.34
N VAL A 322 25.96 -2.58 -13.52
CA VAL A 322 27.29 -2.43 -14.11
C VAL A 322 28.20 -1.62 -13.18
N ARG A 323 27.74 -0.42 -12.78
CA ARG A 323 28.50 0.47 -11.87
C ARG A 323 28.91 -0.23 -10.58
N ARG A 324 27.99 -0.92 -9.90
CA ARG A 324 28.29 -1.64 -8.65
C ARG A 324 29.33 -2.74 -8.82
N ALA A 325 29.35 -3.42 -9.97
CA ALA A 325 30.35 -4.45 -10.23
C ALA A 325 31.72 -3.87 -10.57
N GLU A 326 31.79 -2.65 -11.11
CA GLU A 326 33.03 -1.91 -11.32
C GLU A 326 33.59 -1.40 -9.98
N ASP A 327 32.73 -0.88 -9.09
CA ASP A 327 33.12 -0.41 -7.76
C ASP A 327 33.57 -1.54 -6.81
N SER A 328 33.19 -2.79 -7.10
CA SER A 328 33.54 -3.97 -6.29
C SER A 328 34.82 -4.68 -6.75
N ARG A 329 35.52 -4.14 -7.77
CA ARG A 329 36.80 -4.66 -8.29
C ARG A 329 37.97 -3.88 -7.73
#